data_AF-A0A6G0ZES5-F1
#
_entry.id   AF-A0A6G0ZES5-F1
#
_cell.length_a   1.000
_cell.length_b   1.000
_cell.length_c   1.000
_cell.angle_alpha   90.00
_cell.angle_beta   90.00
_cell.angle_gamma   90.00
#
_symmetry.space_group_name_H-M   'P 1'
#
loop_
_entity.id
_entity.type
_entity.pdbx_description
1 polymer ?
#
loop_
_entity_poly.entity_id
_entity_poly.type
_entity_poly.pdbx_seq_one_letter_code
_entity_poly.pdbx_strand_id
1 'polypeptide(L)'
;MYIGILCLCDYHDRTFYDNLETLKIDIQSCCIDVLRYQLMNETRSNIMDVDFHYDNKFKNDEGCLNGHLECLAFTESRGFPWTRTIYAQAAVNGWLEKCLKYAHDHGYSWDASVCEYAAANGHLECLRYAREQGCPWDEIVCEKAAGSGQLECLKYLKDNGCPWDASTCEAAATGGNIDVLQYDGCQWDSFTYREAAAHGHLTSLAYALCTRKWLSVGQHDVRSSCS
;
A
#
# COMPACT_ATOMS: atom_id res chain seq x y z
N MET A 1 13.27 -37.64 21.05
CA MET A 1 11.84 -37.34 21.22
C MET A 1 11.51 -36.34 20.13
N TYR A 2 11.00 -36.84 19.01
CA TYR A 2 10.66 -36.01 17.86
C TYR A 2 9.42 -35.18 18.20
N ILE A 3 9.58 -33.87 18.33
CA ILE A 3 8.45 -32.96 18.32
C ILE A 3 8.18 -32.68 16.85
N GLY A 4 7.35 -33.53 16.23
CA GLY A 4 6.89 -33.32 14.86
C GLY A 4 6.04 -32.07 14.81
N ILE A 5 6.53 -31.03 14.15
CA ILE A 5 5.74 -29.85 13.81
C ILE A 5 4.83 -30.27 12.65
N LEU A 6 3.62 -30.74 12.97
CA LEU A 6 2.55 -30.98 11.99
C LEU A 6 1.94 -29.62 11.64
N CYS A 7 2.40 -29.03 10.55
CA CYS A 7 1.89 -27.78 9.99
C CYS A 7 0.75 -28.07 9.00
N LEU A 8 -0.47 -27.59 9.30
CA LEU A 8 -1.73 -27.78 8.56
C LEU A 8 -1.89 -26.74 7.45
N CYS A 9 -2.21 -27.15 6.22
CA CYS A 9 -2.68 -26.22 5.18
C CYS A 9 -3.43 -26.95 4.06
N ASP A 10 -4.76 -27.07 4.16
CA ASP A 10 -5.69 -26.71 3.09
C ASP A 10 -7.12 -26.47 3.64
N TYR A 11 -8.01 -25.96 2.79
CA TYR A 11 -9.40 -25.64 3.13
C TYR A 11 -10.27 -26.89 3.39
N HIS A 12 -9.88 -28.07 2.90
CA HIS A 12 -10.61 -29.33 3.06
C HIS A 12 -10.30 -30.04 4.38
N ASP A 13 -9.08 -29.91 4.90
CA ASP A 13 -8.67 -30.50 6.17
C ASP A 13 -9.09 -29.65 7.39
N ARG A 14 -9.51 -28.40 7.18
CA ARG A 14 -9.86 -27.42 8.23
C ARG A 14 -10.98 -27.90 9.18
N THR A 15 -12.01 -28.54 8.64
CA THR A 15 -13.17 -29.01 9.42
C THR A 15 -12.85 -30.25 10.27
N PHE A 16 -11.86 -31.05 9.88
CA PHE A 16 -11.48 -32.24 10.64
C PHE A 16 -10.69 -31.88 11.91
N TYR A 17 -9.79 -30.89 11.81
CA TYR A 17 -8.87 -30.54 12.91
C TYR A 17 -9.36 -29.40 13.82
N ASP A 18 -10.35 -28.59 13.42
CA ASP A 18 -10.96 -27.55 14.28
C ASP A 18 -11.59 -28.11 15.58
N ASN A 19 -11.85 -29.42 15.65
CA ASN A 19 -12.43 -30.10 16.81
C ASN A 19 -11.40 -30.59 17.85
N LEU A 20 -10.10 -30.38 17.63
CA LEU A 20 -9.02 -31.00 18.43
C LEU A 20 -8.29 -30.05 19.40
N GLU A 21 -8.86 -28.88 19.73
CA GLU A 21 -8.19 -27.84 20.56
C GLU A 21 -6.77 -27.50 20.06
N THR A 22 -6.49 -27.72 18.79
CA THR A 22 -5.19 -27.47 18.18
C THR A 22 -4.98 -25.97 18.01
N LEU A 23 -3.76 -25.50 18.29
CA LEU A 23 -3.38 -24.11 18.06
C LEU A 23 -3.63 -23.76 16.58
N LYS A 24 -4.45 -22.75 16.33
CA LYS A 24 -4.67 -22.22 14.97
C LYS A 24 -3.42 -21.49 14.51
N ILE A 25 -2.54 -22.20 13.80
CA ILE A 25 -1.38 -21.61 13.12
C ILE A 25 -1.77 -21.45 11.65
N ASP A 26 -1.85 -20.21 11.17
CA ASP A 26 -2.17 -19.91 9.77
C ASP A 26 -0.89 -19.98 8.93
N ILE A 27 -0.70 -21.12 8.26
CA ILE A 27 0.51 -21.41 7.47
C ILE A 27 0.21 -21.06 6.01
N GLN A 28 0.77 -19.94 5.57
CA GLN A 28 0.63 -19.48 4.18
C GLN A 28 1.62 -20.21 3.25
N SER A 29 1.41 -20.10 1.93
CA SER A 29 2.29 -20.69 0.91
C SER A 29 3.77 -20.36 1.12
N CYS A 30 4.06 -19.11 1.47
CA CYS A 30 5.42 -18.65 1.78
C CYS A 30 6.05 -19.40 2.98
N CYS A 31 5.25 -19.81 3.98
CA CYS A 31 5.71 -20.61 5.12
C CYS A 31 6.01 -22.06 4.72
N ILE A 32 5.16 -22.65 3.86
CA ILE A 32 5.33 -24.04 3.38
C ILE A 32 6.64 -24.16 2.60
N ASP A 33 6.99 -23.16 1.80
CA ASP A 33 8.22 -23.19 1.01
C ASP A 33 9.48 -23.12 1.89
N VAL A 34 9.49 -22.27 2.93
CA VAL A 34 10.57 -22.23 3.92
C VAL A 34 10.73 -23.60 4.60
N LEU A 35 9.62 -24.20 5.03
CA LEU A 35 9.61 -25.53 5.66
C LEU A 35 10.10 -26.63 4.71
N ARG A 36 9.61 -26.66 3.46
CA ARG A 36 10.06 -27.62 2.43
C ARG A 36 11.57 -27.50 2.19
N TYR A 37 12.07 -26.28 2.09
CA TYR A 37 13.48 -26.03 1.83
C TYR A 37 14.38 -26.37 3.03
N GLN A 38 13.93 -26.15 4.26
CA GLN A 38 14.60 -26.63 5.48
C GLN A 38 14.67 -28.16 5.50
N LEU A 39 13.54 -28.84 5.28
CA LEU A 39 13.45 -30.30 5.23
C LEU A 39 14.37 -30.91 4.16
N MET A 40 14.48 -30.29 2.98
CA MET A 40 15.39 -30.76 1.92
C MET A 40 16.88 -30.63 2.29
N ASN A 41 17.27 -29.55 2.98
CA ASN A 41 18.66 -29.35 3.40
C ASN A 41 19.07 -30.25 4.57
N GLU A 42 18.15 -30.53 5.48
CA GLU A 42 18.39 -31.43 6.61
C GLU A 42 18.47 -32.90 6.18
N THR A 43 17.72 -33.29 5.15
CA THR A 43 17.67 -34.70 4.70
C THR A 43 18.80 -35.10 3.77
N ARG A 44 19.43 -34.17 3.01
CA ARG A 44 20.56 -34.37 2.06
C ARG A 44 20.52 -35.61 1.14
N SER A 45 19.42 -36.36 1.11
CA SER A 45 19.20 -37.60 0.41
C SER A 45 17.69 -37.83 0.37
N ASN A 46 17.13 -37.97 -0.84
CA ASN A 46 15.84 -38.61 -1.16
C ASN A 46 14.62 -37.74 -1.51
N ILE A 47 14.77 -36.49 -1.94
CA ILE A 47 13.71 -35.86 -2.76
C ILE A 47 14.34 -35.21 -4.00
N MET A 48 15.03 -36.04 -4.80
CA MET A 48 15.18 -35.76 -6.23
C MET A 48 13.89 -36.26 -6.89
N ASP A 49 12.88 -35.40 -7.05
CA ASP A 49 11.80 -35.53 -8.04
C ASP A 49 10.74 -34.41 -7.87
N VAL A 50 11.17 -33.18 -7.57
CA VAL A 50 10.30 -32.02 -7.81
C VAL A 50 11.10 -31.10 -8.70
N ASP A 51 10.79 -31.19 -9.99
CA ASP A 51 11.36 -30.38 -11.06
C ASP A 51 10.91 -28.92 -10.87
N PHE A 52 11.57 -28.24 -9.94
CA PHE A 52 11.33 -26.84 -9.63
C PHE A 52 12.06 -25.99 -10.67
N HIS A 53 11.46 -25.86 -11.86
CA HIS A 53 11.60 -24.66 -12.68
C HIS A 53 11.00 -23.47 -11.90
N TYR A 54 11.76 -23.03 -10.89
CA TYR A 54 11.32 -22.22 -9.76
C TYR A 54 11.46 -20.74 -10.10
N ASP A 55 10.36 -20.07 -10.40
CA ASP A 55 10.33 -18.62 -10.53
C ASP A 55 10.42 -17.99 -9.13
N ASN A 56 11.66 -17.87 -8.61
CA ASN A 56 11.99 -17.38 -7.27
C ASN A 56 11.48 -15.95 -6.99
N LYS A 57 11.18 -15.19 -8.05
CA LYS A 57 10.60 -13.85 -7.96
C LYS A 57 9.23 -13.87 -7.26
N PHE A 58 8.41 -14.87 -7.54
CA PHE A 58 7.04 -14.96 -7.01
C PHE A 58 6.99 -15.17 -5.48
N LYS A 59 8.02 -15.77 -4.89
CA LYS A 59 8.02 -16.21 -3.47
C LYS A 59 8.38 -15.10 -2.50
N ASN A 60 9.33 -14.25 -2.87
CA ASN A 60 9.67 -13.07 -2.07
C ASN A 60 8.49 -12.09 -2.01
N ASP A 61 7.78 -11.94 -3.14
CA ASP A 61 6.59 -11.11 -3.23
C ASP A 61 5.48 -11.66 -2.30
N GLU A 62 5.27 -12.99 -2.22
CA GLU A 62 4.27 -13.60 -1.31
C GLU A 62 4.60 -13.46 0.19
N GLY A 63 5.86 -13.63 0.59
CA GLY A 63 6.28 -13.38 1.97
C GLY A 63 6.00 -11.93 2.39
N CYS A 64 6.21 -11.01 1.45
CA CYS A 64 5.86 -9.60 1.57
C CYS A 64 4.43 -9.28 1.08
N LEU A 65 3.55 -10.25 0.85
CA LEU A 65 2.10 -10.04 0.74
C LEU A 65 1.38 -10.35 2.05
N ASN A 66 2.04 -11.10 2.94
CA ASN A 66 1.51 -11.48 4.24
C ASN A 66 2.29 -10.91 5.45
N GLY A 67 3.39 -10.19 5.21
CA GLY A 67 4.21 -9.58 6.25
C GLY A 67 4.97 -10.59 7.08
N HIS A 68 5.38 -11.69 6.46
CA HIS A 68 6.11 -12.78 7.10
C HIS A 68 7.60 -12.47 7.05
N LEU A 69 8.05 -11.59 7.96
CA LEU A 69 9.45 -11.16 8.04
C LEU A 69 10.43 -12.33 8.11
N GLU A 70 10.11 -13.38 8.86
CA GLU A 70 10.95 -14.58 8.98
C GLU A 70 11.17 -15.28 7.64
N CYS A 71 10.14 -15.32 6.78
CA CYS A 71 10.26 -15.87 5.43
C CYS A 71 11.15 -14.99 4.56
N LEU A 72 11.03 -13.66 4.67
CA LEU A 72 11.85 -12.71 3.92
C LEU A 72 13.32 -12.72 4.35
N ALA A 73 13.59 -12.75 5.67
CA ALA A 73 14.94 -12.89 6.21
C ALA A 73 15.57 -14.23 5.81
N PHE A 74 14.76 -15.30 5.77
CA PHE A 74 15.21 -16.60 5.29
C PHE A 74 15.61 -16.56 3.81
N THR A 75 14.79 -15.97 2.93
CA THR A 75 15.15 -15.89 1.51
C THR A 75 16.36 -15.00 1.26
N GLU A 76 16.51 -13.89 2.01
CA GLU A 76 17.72 -13.07 1.99
C GLU A 76 18.98 -13.88 2.34
N SER A 77 18.95 -14.70 3.40
CA SER A 77 20.08 -15.55 3.82
C SER A 77 20.57 -16.52 2.74
N ARG A 78 19.75 -16.77 1.71
CA ARG A 78 20.06 -17.65 0.57
C ARG A 78 20.47 -16.89 -0.68
N GLY A 79 20.63 -15.57 -0.60
CA GLY A 79 21.08 -14.72 -1.69
C GLY A 79 19.97 -14.18 -2.58
N PHE A 80 18.71 -14.25 -2.16
CA PHE A 80 17.61 -13.60 -2.87
C PHE A 80 17.49 -12.14 -2.41
N PRO A 81 17.71 -11.16 -3.30
CA PRO A 81 17.77 -9.76 -2.90
C PRO A 81 16.38 -9.18 -2.62
N TRP A 82 16.33 -8.16 -1.74
CA TRP A 82 15.17 -7.30 -1.66
C TRP A 82 15.06 -6.44 -2.92
N THR A 83 13.93 -6.56 -3.63
CA THR A 83 13.65 -5.79 -4.84
C THR A 83 12.67 -4.67 -4.56
N ARG A 84 12.53 -3.75 -5.51
CA ARG A 84 11.55 -2.65 -5.44
C ARG A 84 10.13 -3.09 -5.14
N THR A 85 9.71 -4.20 -5.72
CA THR A 85 8.38 -4.76 -5.53
C THR A 85 8.10 -5.08 -4.05
N ILE A 86 9.12 -5.54 -3.31
CA ILE A 86 8.95 -6.01 -1.93
C ILE A 86 8.67 -4.84 -0.99
N TYR A 87 9.52 -3.81 -0.96
CA TYR A 87 9.25 -2.66 -0.09
C TYR A 87 8.06 -1.82 -0.57
N ALA A 88 7.76 -1.78 -1.87
CA ALA A 88 6.51 -1.22 -2.37
C ALA A 88 5.29 -1.96 -1.79
N GLN A 89 5.30 -3.29 -1.79
CA GLN A 89 4.22 -4.10 -1.24
C GLN A 89 4.10 -3.96 0.29
N ALA A 90 5.24 -3.83 0.99
CA ALA A 90 5.26 -3.50 2.41
C ALA A 90 4.58 -2.15 2.69
N ALA A 91 4.84 -1.14 1.85
CA ALA A 91 4.20 0.16 1.94
C ALA A 91 2.70 0.09 1.63
N VAL A 92 2.28 -0.66 0.62
CA VAL A 92 0.86 -0.90 0.28
C VAL A 92 0.09 -1.57 1.43
N ASN A 93 0.71 -2.53 2.12
CA ASN A 93 0.08 -3.27 3.22
C ASN A 93 0.28 -2.65 4.61
N GLY A 94 1.03 -1.57 4.72
CA GLY A 94 1.23 -0.87 5.99
C GLY A 94 2.17 -1.56 6.97
N TRP A 95 3.05 -2.47 6.51
CA TRP A 95 3.94 -3.20 7.43
C TRP A 95 5.22 -2.44 7.73
N LEU A 96 5.05 -1.40 8.53
CA LEU A 96 6.15 -0.60 9.05
C LEU A 96 7.19 -1.45 9.80
N GLU A 97 6.77 -2.05 10.92
CA GLU A 97 7.69 -2.79 11.82
C GLU A 97 8.30 -4.02 11.15
N LYS A 98 7.48 -4.76 10.39
CA LYS A 98 7.89 -6.08 9.88
C LYS A 98 8.76 -5.99 8.64
N CYS A 99 8.55 -5.03 7.75
CA CYS A 99 9.20 -5.02 6.45
C CYS A 99 9.95 -3.71 6.15
N LEU A 100 9.35 -2.54 6.40
CA LEU A 100 10.01 -1.27 6.08
C LEU A 100 11.21 -0.99 6.99
N LYS A 101 11.09 -1.19 8.30
CA LYS A 101 12.24 -1.04 9.23
C LYS A 101 13.35 -2.02 8.91
N TYR A 102 12.99 -3.29 8.69
CA TYR A 102 13.95 -4.32 8.32
C TYR A 102 14.70 -3.96 7.03
N ALA A 103 13.98 -3.51 6.00
CA ALA A 103 14.60 -3.10 4.74
C ALA A 103 15.56 -1.91 4.92
N HIS A 104 15.21 -0.95 5.79
CA HIS A 104 16.10 0.16 6.13
C HIS A 104 17.38 -0.29 6.84
N ASP A 105 17.23 -1.11 7.88
CA ASP A 105 18.34 -1.58 8.72
C ASP A 105 19.37 -2.40 7.93
N HIS A 106 18.92 -3.08 6.86
CA HIS A 106 19.78 -3.85 5.96
C HIS A 106 20.37 -3.00 4.80
N GLY A 107 20.12 -1.69 4.80
CA GLY A 107 20.71 -0.74 3.87
C GLY A 107 20.09 -0.72 2.48
N TYR A 108 18.85 -1.18 2.32
CA TYR A 108 18.16 -1.13 1.03
C TYR A 108 17.71 0.29 0.72
N SER A 109 18.05 0.77 -0.49
CA SER A 109 17.68 2.11 -0.95
C SER A 109 16.16 2.21 -1.12
N TRP A 110 15.58 3.22 -0.50
CA TRP A 110 14.20 3.61 -0.73
C TRP A 110 14.12 4.55 -1.93
N ASP A 111 13.02 4.44 -2.68
CA ASP A 111 12.65 5.41 -3.69
C ASP A 111 11.30 6.06 -3.32
N ALA A 112 10.91 7.11 -4.06
CA ALA A 112 9.67 7.85 -3.80
C ALA A 112 8.42 6.95 -3.78
N SER A 113 8.48 5.77 -4.41
CA SER A 113 7.34 4.86 -4.49
C SER A 113 6.90 4.33 -3.13
N VAL A 114 7.79 4.23 -2.14
CA VAL A 114 7.41 3.89 -0.76
C VAL A 114 6.43 4.92 -0.20
N CYS A 115 6.73 6.21 -0.38
CA CYS A 115 5.85 7.30 0.05
C CYS A 115 4.55 7.31 -0.76
N GLU A 116 4.62 7.16 -2.08
CA GLU A 116 3.43 7.10 -2.95
C GLU A 116 2.45 5.99 -2.52
N TYR A 117 2.96 4.77 -2.32
CA TYR A 117 2.12 3.62 -1.95
C TYR A 117 1.59 3.71 -0.53
N ALA A 118 2.40 4.18 0.43
CA ALA A 118 1.94 4.40 1.80
C ALA A 118 0.83 5.46 1.82
N ALA A 119 1.02 6.56 1.08
CA ALA A 119 0.06 7.66 1.00
C ALA A 119 -1.24 7.26 0.30
N ALA A 120 -1.18 6.49 -0.80
CA ALA A 120 -2.36 5.96 -1.50
C ALA A 120 -3.21 5.03 -0.62
N ASN A 121 -2.57 4.24 0.24
CA ASN A 121 -3.26 3.23 1.06
C ASN A 121 -3.60 3.72 2.48
N GLY A 122 -3.30 4.98 2.81
CA GLY A 122 -3.65 5.57 4.10
C GLY A 122 -2.72 5.17 5.25
N HIS A 123 -1.56 4.60 4.96
CA HIS A 123 -0.60 4.13 5.96
C HIS A 123 0.29 5.28 6.46
N LEU A 124 -0.31 6.19 7.24
CA LEU A 124 0.35 7.41 7.74
C LEU A 124 1.66 7.11 8.50
N GLU A 125 1.68 6.06 9.33
CA GLU A 125 2.88 5.72 10.10
C GLU A 125 4.03 5.25 9.19
N CYS A 126 3.73 4.52 8.11
CA CYS A 126 4.71 4.16 7.08
C CYS A 126 5.25 5.41 6.38
N LEU A 127 4.36 6.35 6.04
CA LEU A 127 4.72 7.60 5.37
C LEU A 127 5.60 8.49 6.27
N ARG A 128 5.26 8.60 7.56
CA ARG A 128 6.05 9.32 8.56
C ARG A 128 7.44 8.75 8.70
N TYR A 129 7.52 7.43 8.90
CA TYR A 129 8.81 6.75 9.00
C TYR A 129 9.64 6.88 7.73
N ALA A 130 9.00 6.74 6.55
CA ALA A 130 9.64 6.93 5.26
C ALA A 130 10.31 8.31 5.17
N ARG A 131 9.58 9.36 5.57
CA ARG A 131 10.09 10.73 5.59
C ARG A 131 11.24 10.92 6.57
N GLU A 132 11.13 10.37 7.78
CA GLU A 132 12.16 10.47 8.81
C GLU A 132 13.51 9.89 8.38
N GLN A 133 13.54 8.84 7.56
CA GLN A 133 14.79 8.29 7.01
C GLN A 133 15.24 8.96 5.70
N GLY A 134 14.61 10.07 5.31
CA GLY A 134 15.01 10.84 4.13
C GLY A 134 14.50 10.29 2.80
N CYS A 135 13.41 9.50 2.80
CA CYS A 135 12.76 9.13 1.54
C CYS A 135 12.31 10.39 0.78
N PRO A 136 12.65 10.52 -0.51
CA PRO A 136 12.17 11.64 -1.31
C PRO A 136 10.64 11.54 -1.51
N TRP A 137 10.03 12.70 -1.68
CA TRP A 137 8.66 12.84 -2.17
C TRP A 137 8.58 13.99 -3.17
N ASP A 138 7.57 13.94 -4.02
CA ASP A 138 7.19 14.95 -4.99
C ASP A 138 5.66 15.13 -4.97
N GLU A 139 5.14 15.97 -5.86
CA GLU A 139 3.71 16.23 -6.03
C GLU A 139 2.88 14.96 -6.22
N ILE A 140 3.46 13.90 -6.82
CA ILE A 140 2.77 12.64 -7.09
C ILE A 140 2.30 12.00 -5.80
N VAL A 141 3.06 12.11 -4.71
CA VAL A 141 2.67 11.56 -3.40
C VAL A 141 1.38 12.22 -2.89
N CYS A 142 1.21 13.54 -3.08
CA CYS A 142 -0.02 14.25 -2.76
C CYS A 142 -1.18 13.83 -3.67
N GLU A 143 -0.94 13.72 -4.98
CA GLU A 143 -1.94 13.24 -5.95
C GLU A 143 -2.47 11.85 -5.58
N LYS A 144 -1.58 10.92 -5.22
CA LYS A 144 -1.94 9.55 -4.83
C LYS A 144 -2.79 9.54 -3.56
N ALA A 145 -2.39 10.28 -2.52
CA ALA A 145 -3.18 10.40 -1.30
C ALA A 145 -4.57 11.00 -1.59
N ALA A 146 -4.62 12.05 -2.42
CA ALA A 146 -5.83 12.78 -2.76
C ALA A 146 -6.80 11.93 -3.60
N GLY A 147 -6.31 11.24 -4.63
CA GLY A 147 -7.09 10.34 -5.47
C GLY A 147 -7.58 9.07 -4.76
N SER A 148 -6.91 8.65 -3.69
CA SER A 148 -7.37 7.56 -2.82
C SER A 148 -8.15 8.01 -1.58
N GLY A 149 -8.37 9.32 -1.40
CA GLY A 149 -9.20 9.87 -0.33
C GLY A 149 -8.54 9.86 1.06
N GLN A 150 -7.22 9.72 1.11
CA GLN A 150 -6.45 9.57 2.34
C GLN A 150 -6.14 10.93 2.97
N LEU A 151 -7.18 11.59 3.50
CA LEU A 151 -7.10 12.96 4.02
C LEU A 151 -6.04 13.15 5.12
N GLU A 152 -5.86 12.19 6.03
CA GLU A 152 -4.87 12.30 7.10
C GLU A 152 -3.43 12.23 6.57
N CYS A 153 -3.16 11.35 5.59
CA CYS A 153 -1.88 11.33 4.89
C CYS A 153 -1.63 12.66 4.16
N LEU A 154 -2.67 13.18 3.52
CA LEU A 154 -2.60 14.42 2.76
C LEU A 154 -2.35 15.66 3.64
N LYS A 155 -2.96 15.73 4.83
CA LYS A 155 -2.65 16.75 5.84
C LYS A 155 -1.19 16.69 6.25
N TYR A 156 -0.70 15.49 6.60
CA TYR A 156 0.69 15.28 6.97
C TYR A 156 1.66 15.72 5.87
N LEU A 157 1.40 15.34 4.61
CA LEU A 157 2.22 15.74 3.47
C LEU A 157 2.29 17.26 3.32
N LYS A 158 1.14 17.94 3.38
CA LYS A 158 1.05 19.40 3.29
C LYS A 158 1.81 20.08 4.44
N ASP A 159 1.64 19.62 5.67
CA ASP A 159 2.27 20.19 6.86
C ASP A 159 3.80 20.02 6.86
N ASN A 160 4.31 19.02 6.14
CA ASN A 160 5.75 18.74 6.03
C ASN A 160 6.38 19.28 4.74
N GLY A 161 5.64 20.09 3.97
CA GLY A 161 6.16 20.77 2.78
C GLY A 161 6.30 19.88 1.55
N CYS A 162 5.48 18.82 1.43
CA CYS A 162 5.31 18.14 0.15
C CYS A 162 4.72 19.11 -0.88
N PRO A 163 5.24 19.16 -2.12
CA PRO A 163 4.66 19.98 -3.17
C PRO A 163 3.18 19.65 -3.37
N TRP A 164 2.37 20.70 -3.50
CA TRP A 164 0.93 20.63 -3.71
C TRP A 164 0.59 21.50 -4.92
N ASP A 165 -0.14 20.93 -5.88
CA ASP A 165 -0.54 21.61 -7.11
C ASP A 165 -2.02 21.37 -7.47
N ALA A 166 -2.44 21.84 -8.64
CA ALA A 166 -3.80 21.65 -9.14
C ALA A 166 -4.10 20.17 -9.43
N SER A 167 -3.10 19.38 -9.84
CA SER A 167 -3.22 17.95 -10.12
C SER A 167 -3.68 17.17 -8.89
N THR A 168 -3.32 17.61 -7.68
CA THR A 168 -3.83 17.03 -6.43
C THR A 168 -5.35 17.15 -6.29
N CYS A 169 -5.93 18.28 -6.69
CA CYS A 169 -7.39 18.48 -6.73
C CYS A 169 -8.06 17.67 -7.83
N GLU A 170 -7.45 17.63 -9.01
CA GLU A 170 -7.93 16.83 -10.12
C GLU A 170 -8.01 15.35 -9.72
N ALA A 171 -6.95 14.82 -9.08
CA ALA A 171 -6.93 13.45 -8.58
C ALA A 171 -8.04 13.18 -7.55
N ALA A 172 -8.24 14.09 -6.59
CA ALA A 172 -9.34 13.98 -5.63
C ALA A 172 -10.73 13.99 -6.30
N ALA A 173 -10.90 14.80 -7.35
CA ALA A 173 -12.12 14.85 -8.13
C ALA A 173 -12.33 13.58 -8.95
N THR A 174 -11.30 13.05 -9.59
CA THR A 174 -11.32 11.74 -10.28
C THR A 174 -11.68 10.61 -9.32
N GLY A 175 -11.17 10.63 -8.09
CA GLY A 175 -11.47 9.64 -7.04
C GLY A 175 -12.81 9.84 -6.34
N GLY A 176 -13.48 10.98 -6.53
CA GLY A 176 -14.74 11.31 -5.84
C GLY A 176 -14.57 11.62 -4.36
N ASN A 177 -13.35 11.97 -3.93
CA ASN A 177 -12.99 12.11 -2.52
C ASN A 177 -13.36 13.49 -1.98
N ILE A 178 -14.64 13.61 -1.60
CA ILE A 178 -15.21 14.90 -1.19
C ILE A 178 -14.51 15.51 0.03
N ASP A 179 -14.07 14.71 0.99
CA ASP A 179 -13.39 15.20 2.19
C ASP A 179 -12.05 15.89 1.84
N VAL A 180 -11.37 15.38 0.81
CA VAL A 180 -10.15 16.00 0.28
C VAL A 180 -10.50 17.27 -0.51
N LEU A 181 -11.56 17.26 -1.33
CA LEU A 181 -12.00 18.44 -2.08
C LEU A 181 -12.54 19.57 -1.17
N GLN A 182 -13.04 19.23 0.01
CA GLN A 182 -13.47 20.16 1.05
C GLN A 182 -12.30 20.75 1.84
N TYR A 183 -11.15 20.08 1.84
CA TYR A 183 -9.96 20.55 2.54
C TYR A 183 -9.45 21.85 1.92
N ASP A 184 -9.07 22.80 2.77
CA ASP A 184 -8.79 24.22 2.44
C ASP A 184 -7.71 24.44 1.35
N GLY A 185 -6.96 23.39 0.97
CA GLY A 185 -6.00 23.44 -0.12
C GLY A 185 -6.58 23.36 -1.53
N CYS A 186 -7.85 22.96 -1.70
CA CYS A 186 -8.36 22.63 -3.03
C CYS A 186 -9.12 23.77 -3.73
N GLN A 187 -8.55 24.26 -4.83
CA GLN A 187 -9.19 25.22 -5.71
C GLN A 187 -9.92 24.47 -6.83
N TRP A 188 -11.24 24.64 -6.90
CA TRP A 188 -12.04 24.07 -7.98
C TRP A 188 -11.85 24.90 -9.26
N ASP A 189 -11.18 24.32 -10.23
CA ASP A 189 -11.08 24.86 -11.58
C ASP A 189 -11.96 24.08 -12.58
N SER A 190 -11.92 24.50 -13.85
CA SER A 190 -12.70 23.83 -14.90
C SER A 190 -12.29 22.37 -15.12
N PHE A 191 -11.03 22.02 -14.82
CA PHE A 191 -10.52 20.67 -14.94
C PHE A 191 -11.08 19.78 -13.84
N THR A 192 -10.96 20.20 -12.58
CA THR A 192 -11.51 19.53 -11.39
C THR A 192 -13.01 19.23 -11.56
N TYR A 193 -13.79 20.20 -12.06
CA TYR A 193 -15.21 19.99 -12.34
C TYR A 193 -15.45 18.94 -13.42
N ARG A 194 -14.69 19.00 -14.52
CA ARG A 194 -14.79 18.04 -15.62
C ARG A 194 -14.45 16.63 -15.16
N GLU A 195 -13.40 16.44 -14.35
CA GLU A 195 -13.00 15.13 -13.86
C GLU A 195 -14.06 14.52 -12.93
N ALA A 196 -14.61 15.30 -12.01
CA ALA A 196 -15.73 14.84 -11.18
C ALA A 196 -16.96 14.45 -12.02
N ALA A 197 -17.25 15.20 -13.10
CA ALA A 197 -18.37 14.91 -13.99
C ALA A 197 -18.14 13.67 -14.86
N ALA A 198 -16.94 13.52 -15.43
CA ALA A 198 -16.58 12.39 -16.29
C ALA A 198 -16.67 11.05 -15.54
N HIS A 199 -16.38 11.06 -14.24
CA HIS A 199 -16.42 9.87 -13.39
C HIS A 199 -17.74 9.71 -12.61
N GLY A 200 -18.71 10.61 -12.80
CA GLY A 200 -20.06 10.49 -12.23
C GLY A 200 -20.16 10.81 -10.73
N HIS A 201 -19.23 11.57 -10.17
CA HIS A 201 -19.18 11.89 -8.74
C HIS A 201 -20.16 13.00 -8.35
N LEU A 202 -21.45 12.64 -8.27
CA LEU A 202 -22.56 13.57 -8.03
C LEU A 202 -22.44 14.36 -6.71
N THR A 203 -21.90 13.76 -5.66
CA THR A 203 -21.68 14.43 -4.36
C THR A 203 -20.65 15.54 -4.47
N SER A 204 -19.55 15.30 -5.19
CA SER A 204 -18.53 16.29 -5.48
C SER A 204 -19.08 17.43 -6.33
N LEU A 205 -19.86 17.13 -7.37
CA LEU A 205 -20.52 18.15 -8.20
C LEU A 205 -21.54 18.99 -7.41
N ALA A 206 -22.34 18.35 -6.56
CA ALA A 206 -23.32 19.02 -5.71
C ALA A 206 -22.61 19.98 -4.73
N TYR A 207 -21.52 19.55 -4.10
CA TYR A 207 -20.72 20.39 -3.22
C TYR A 207 -20.15 21.61 -3.96
N ALA A 208 -19.61 21.41 -5.16
CA ALA A 208 -19.08 22.50 -5.95
C ALA A 208 -20.19 23.54 -6.27
N LEU A 209 -21.38 23.09 -6.69
CA LEU A 209 -22.57 23.93 -6.92
C LEU A 209 -22.98 24.71 -5.68
N CYS A 210 -22.96 24.08 -4.51
CA CYS A 210 -23.30 24.74 -3.26
C CYS A 210 -22.25 25.79 -2.83
N THR A 211 -20.96 25.56 -3.12
CA THR A 211 -19.88 26.42 -2.63
C THR A 211 -19.52 27.59 -3.54
N ARG A 212 -19.99 27.62 -4.81
CA ARG A 212 -19.74 28.70 -5.78
C ARG A 212 -18.25 29.05 -5.98
N LYS A 213 -17.32 28.21 -5.54
CA LYS A 213 -15.88 28.49 -5.52
C LYS A 213 -15.23 28.59 -6.91
N TRP A 214 -15.88 28.11 -7.97
CA TRP A 214 -15.40 28.31 -9.36
C TRP A 214 -15.66 29.72 -9.93
N LEU A 215 -16.49 30.55 -9.27
CA LEU A 215 -16.85 31.89 -9.79
C LEU A 215 -15.84 32.99 -9.41
N SER A 216 -14.87 32.72 -8.53
CA SER A 216 -13.90 33.73 -8.08
C SER A 216 -12.67 33.85 -8.96
N VAL A 217 -12.45 32.97 -9.94
CA VAL A 217 -11.32 33.05 -10.87
C VAL A 217 -11.82 33.54 -12.24
N GLY A 218 -12.20 34.81 -12.28
CA GLY A 218 -12.28 35.61 -13.51
C GLY A 218 -13.52 35.43 -14.40
N GLN A 219 -14.62 36.11 -14.05
CA GLN A 219 -15.35 37.08 -14.90
C GLN A 219 -16.76 37.33 -14.35
N HIS A 220 -17.06 38.63 -14.16
CA HIS A 220 -18.36 39.30 -14.04
C HIS A 220 -19.51 38.65 -13.25
N ASP A 221 -19.85 39.37 -12.17
CA ASP A 221 -21.16 39.50 -11.54
C ASP A 221 -22.34 38.98 -12.39
N VAL A 222 -22.88 37.82 -12.03
CA VAL A 222 -24.22 37.39 -12.45
C VAL A 222 -25.08 37.22 -11.20
N ARG A 223 -25.28 38.32 -10.46
CA ARG A 223 -26.43 38.49 -9.57
C ARG A 223 -27.70 38.73 -10.40
N SER A 224 -28.26 37.65 -10.95
CA SER A 224 -29.67 37.54 -11.43
C SER A 224 -29.75 36.21 -12.19
N SER A 225 -30.50 35.18 -11.82
CA SER A 225 -31.81 35.14 -11.19
C SER A 225 -32.02 33.71 -10.70
N CYS A 226 -32.43 33.53 -9.45
CA CYS A 226 -33.21 32.36 -9.05
C CYS A 226 -34.51 32.91 -8.47
N SER A 227 -35.52 32.96 -9.32
CA SER A 227 -36.94 32.97 -9.00
C SER A 227 -37.52 31.64 -9.43
#